data_AF-A0A087H2L7-F1
#
_entry.id   AF-A0A087H2L7-F1
#
_cell.length_a   1.000
_cell.length_b   1.000
_cell.length_c   1.000
_cell.angle_alpha   90.00
_cell.angle_beta   90.00
_cell.angle_gamma   90.00
#
_symmetry.space_group_name_H-M   'P 1'
#
loop_
_entity.id
_entity.type
_entity.pdbx_description
1 polymer ?
#
loop_
_entity_poly.entity_id
_entity_poly.type
_entity_poly.pdbx_seq_one_letter_code
_entity_poly.pdbx_strand_id
1 'polypeptide(L)'
;MGLVIKALKYLLLLHTSLTFFYTNELASASPATTSSPAKMNRRLVAVEGMVYCKSCKYSGIDTLLEASPLQGATVRLACNNTKRGLTMETTTDKNGYFFMLAPNKLTSYAFHTCRVSPTNPGPAAATVTCTVPSKLNNGTTGAMLKPSRSINIAEHDYVLFSVGPFAFEPACTH
;
A
#
# COMPACT_ATOMS: atom_id res chain seq x y z
N MET A 1 -33.50 -53.11 1.13
CA MET A 1 -33.01 -52.81 -0.23
C MET A 1 -32.77 -51.32 -0.55
N GLY A 2 -33.19 -50.35 0.28
CA GLY A 2 -32.99 -48.92 -0.02
C GLY A 2 -31.64 -48.29 0.36
N LEU A 3 -30.87 -48.93 1.25
CA LEU A 3 -29.59 -48.38 1.74
C LEU A 3 -28.44 -48.57 0.72
N VAL A 4 -28.40 -49.73 0.05
CA VAL A 4 -27.37 -50.08 -0.94
C VAL A 4 -27.44 -49.15 -2.16
N ILE A 5 -28.65 -48.74 -2.56
CA ILE A 5 -28.88 -47.88 -3.73
C ILE A 5 -28.41 -46.44 -3.47
N LYS A 6 -28.56 -45.93 -2.23
CA LYS A 6 -28.07 -44.60 -1.85
C LYS A 6 -26.54 -44.53 -1.81
N ALA A 7 -25.89 -45.57 -1.30
CA ALA A 7 -24.43 -45.67 -1.28
C ALA A 7 -23.84 -45.74 -2.69
N LEU A 8 -24.48 -46.50 -3.59
CA LEU A 8 -24.05 -46.60 -5.00
C LEU A 8 -24.17 -45.26 -5.74
N LYS A 9 -25.23 -44.51 -5.49
CA LYS A 9 -25.44 -43.17 -6.07
C LYS A 9 -24.42 -42.15 -5.56
N TYR A 10 -24.04 -42.23 -4.27
CA TYR A 10 -23.03 -41.35 -3.68
C TYR A 10 -21.62 -41.65 -4.22
N LEU A 11 -21.29 -42.94 -4.42
CA LEU A 11 -20.01 -43.35 -5.00
C LEU A 11 -19.87 -42.91 -6.47
N LEU A 12 -20.95 -42.98 -7.25
CA LEU A 12 -20.98 -42.52 -8.64
C LEU A 12 -20.80 -41.00 -8.77
N LEU A 13 -21.37 -40.21 -7.85
CA LEU A 13 -21.24 -38.74 -7.86
C LEU A 13 -19.81 -38.26 -7.53
N LEU A 14 -19.12 -38.93 -6.61
CA LEU A 14 -17.74 -38.60 -6.24
C LEU A 14 -16.73 -38.82 -7.40
N HIS A 15 -16.95 -39.83 -8.23
CA HIS A 15 -16.10 -40.09 -9.40
C HIS A 15 -16.28 -39.02 -10.49
N THR A 16 -17.50 -38.54 -10.73
CA THR A 16 -17.74 -37.49 -11.73
C THR A 16 -17.12 -36.14 -11.38
N SER A 17 -17.00 -35.82 -10.08
CA SER A 17 -16.32 -34.60 -9.65
C SER A 17 -14.80 -34.69 -9.80
N LEU A 18 -14.17 -35.84 -9.51
CA LEU A 18 -12.71 -35.97 -9.58
C LEU A 18 -12.20 -35.97 -11.04
N THR A 19 -12.95 -36.52 -11.99
CA THR A 19 -12.56 -36.50 -13.41
C THR A 19 -12.68 -35.12 -14.05
N PHE A 20 -13.56 -34.25 -13.54
CA PHE A 20 -13.75 -32.89 -14.07
C PHE A 20 -12.58 -31.95 -13.70
N PHE A 21 -11.88 -32.21 -12.60
CA PHE A 21 -10.69 -31.44 -12.21
C PHE A 21 -9.43 -31.83 -13.00
N TYR A 22 -9.32 -33.07 -13.49
CA TYR A 22 -8.10 -33.57 -14.16
C TYR A 22 -8.03 -33.32 -15.67
N THR A 23 -9.11 -32.95 -16.36
CA THR A 23 -9.06 -32.72 -17.82
C THR A 23 -8.79 -31.27 -18.23
N ASN A 24 -8.74 -30.32 -17.28
CA ASN A 24 -8.47 -28.91 -17.59
C ASN A 24 -6.98 -28.53 -17.54
N GLU A 25 -6.08 -29.51 -17.35
CA GLU A 25 -4.64 -29.23 -17.18
C GLU A 25 -3.81 -29.35 -18.48
N LEU A 26 -4.41 -29.63 -19.65
CA LEU A 26 -3.66 -29.86 -20.90
C LEU A 26 -4.34 -29.28 -22.16
N ALA A 27 -4.75 -28.01 -22.15
CA ALA A 27 -5.00 -27.27 -23.40
C ALA A 27 -5.11 -25.74 -23.18
N SER A 28 -4.00 -25.09 -22.86
CA SER A 28 -3.86 -23.65 -23.18
C SER A 28 -2.39 -23.27 -23.34
N ALA A 29 -1.68 -23.96 -24.22
CA ALA A 29 -0.51 -23.38 -24.86
C ALA A 29 -1.00 -22.33 -25.88
N SER A 30 -1.36 -21.15 -25.36
CA SER A 30 -1.60 -19.97 -26.18
C SER A 30 -0.29 -19.66 -26.94
N PRO A 31 -0.33 -19.28 -28.23
CA PRO A 31 0.87 -18.86 -28.94
C PRO A 31 1.52 -17.75 -28.13
N ALA A 32 2.77 -17.96 -27.70
CA ALA A 32 3.59 -16.92 -27.10
C ALA A 32 3.79 -15.81 -28.13
N THR A 33 2.85 -14.88 -28.16
CA THR A 33 3.04 -13.62 -28.85
C THR A 33 4.13 -12.94 -28.04
N THR A 34 5.31 -12.84 -28.63
CA THR A 34 6.40 -12.01 -28.14
C THR A 34 5.90 -10.57 -28.10
N SER A 35 5.21 -10.22 -27.02
CA SER A 35 4.87 -8.84 -26.73
C SER A 35 6.18 -8.13 -26.50
N SER A 36 6.62 -7.37 -27.51
CA SER A 36 7.55 -6.26 -27.33
C SER A 36 7.22 -5.59 -25.99
N PRO A 37 8.20 -5.34 -25.09
CA PRO A 37 7.93 -4.81 -23.77
C PRO A 37 7.03 -3.59 -23.95
N ALA A 38 5.77 -3.71 -23.49
CA ALA A 38 4.79 -2.67 -23.66
C ALA A 38 5.43 -1.39 -23.15
N LYS A 39 5.62 -0.41 -24.04
CA LYS A 39 6.18 0.90 -23.69
C LYS A 39 5.26 1.43 -22.60
N MET A 40 5.68 1.31 -21.34
CA MET A 40 4.87 1.74 -20.22
C MET A 40 4.72 3.25 -20.41
N ASN A 41 3.54 3.72 -20.81
CA ASN A 41 3.35 5.14 -21.03
C ASN A 41 3.68 5.87 -19.73
N ARG A 42 4.49 6.92 -19.81
CA ARG A 42 4.86 7.73 -18.65
C ARG A 42 3.58 8.32 -18.09
N ARG A 43 3.24 7.96 -16.85
CA ARG A 43 2.07 8.47 -16.14
C ARG A 43 2.51 9.35 -14.99
N LEU A 44 1.64 10.26 -14.57
CA LEU A 44 1.86 11.08 -13.39
C LEU A 44 1.78 10.22 -12.12
N VAL A 45 2.31 10.73 -11.02
CA VAL A 45 2.41 10.01 -9.74
C VAL A 45 1.45 10.64 -8.74
N ALA A 46 0.54 9.84 -8.19
CA ALA A 46 -0.24 10.18 -7.02
C ALA A 46 0.19 9.27 -5.87
N VAL A 47 0.20 9.78 -4.64
CA VAL A 47 0.63 9.02 -3.47
C VAL A 47 -0.42 9.13 -2.38
N GLU A 48 -0.73 7.99 -1.76
CA GLU A 48 -1.61 7.91 -0.60
C GLU A 48 -1.02 7.08 0.54
N GLY A 49 -1.49 7.32 1.74
CA GLY A 49 -1.16 6.53 2.92
C GLY A 49 -1.87 7.04 4.16
N MET A 50 -1.51 6.44 5.30
CA MET A 50 -2.04 6.81 6.61
C MET A 50 -0.92 7.05 7.63
N VAL A 51 -1.18 7.89 8.62
CA VAL A 51 -0.31 8.14 9.77
C VAL A 51 -1.09 7.95 11.06
N TYR A 52 -0.47 7.26 12.02
CA TYR A 52 -1.05 6.96 13.32
C TYR A 52 -0.20 7.48 14.47
N CYS A 53 -0.82 7.64 15.63
CA CYS A 53 -0.18 7.75 16.93
C CYS A 53 -0.32 6.39 17.63
N LYS A 54 0.79 5.74 17.97
CA LYS A 54 0.77 4.43 18.64
C LYS A 54 0.31 4.58 20.09
N SER A 55 -0.27 3.51 20.64
CA SER A 55 -0.59 3.47 22.07
C SER A 55 0.64 3.21 22.92
N CYS A 56 0.62 3.68 24.17
CA CYS A 56 1.72 3.47 25.10
C CYS A 56 2.01 1.99 25.40
N LYS A 57 0.98 1.14 25.37
CA LYS A 57 1.08 -0.30 25.57
C LYS A 57 1.99 -0.99 24.54
N TYR A 58 2.07 -0.43 23.33
CA TYR A 58 2.84 -0.98 22.23
C TYR A 58 3.97 -0.04 21.76
N SER A 59 4.41 0.86 22.63
CA SER A 59 5.56 1.72 22.37
C SER A 59 6.79 0.89 21.99
N GLY A 60 7.47 1.27 20.91
CA GLY A 60 8.66 0.57 20.41
C GLY A 60 8.40 -0.79 19.71
N ILE A 61 7.17 -1.31 19.71
CA ILE A 61 6.79 -2.56 19.02
C ILE A 61 6.23 -2.23 17.63
N ASP A 62 6.62 -2.95 16.58
CA ASP A 62 6.13 -2.74 15.21
C ASP A 62 4.67 -3.21 15.01
N THR A 63 3.73 -2.53 15.66
CA THR A 63 2.30 -2.79 15.59
C THR A 63 1.47 -1.50 15.64
N LEU A 64 0.26 -1.57 15.09
CA LEU A 64 -0.75 -0.52 15.13
C LEU A 64 -1.95 -0.89 16.01
N LEU A 65 -1.81 -1.91 16.85
CA LEU A 65 -2.83 -2.26 17.83
C LEU A 65 -3.08 -1.06 18.76
N GLU A 66 -4.35 -0.72 18.93
CA GLU A 66 -4.80 0.43 19.74
C GLU A 66 -4.21 1.79 19.29
N ALA A 67 -3.65 1.88 18.08
CA ALA A 67 -3.17 3.13 17.53
C ALA A 67 -4.35 3.99 17.05
N SER A 68 -4.23 5.30 17.23
CA SER A 68 -5.22 6.28 16.79
C SER A 68 -4.76 6.98 15.51
N PRO A 69 -5.65 7.29 14.55
CA PRO A 69 -5.24 8.06 13.38
C PRO A 69 -4.77 9.47 13.77
N LEU A 70 -3.69 9.95 13.17
CA LEU A 70 -3.07 11.20 13.56
C LEU A 70 -3.38 12.31 12.56
N GLN A 71 -4.18 13.29 12.98
CA GLN A 71 -4.54 14.45 12.17
C GLN A 71 -3.42 15.49 12.10
N GLY A 72 -3.22 16.08 10.92
CA GLY A 72 -2.31 17.20 10.72
C GLY A 72 -0.83 16.83 10.76
N ALA A 73 -0.51 15.54 10.73
CA ALA A 73 0.87 15.08 10.59
C ALA A 73 1.40 15.44 9.19
N THR A 74 2.59 16.03 9.13
CA THR A 74 3.27 16.33 7.88
C THR A 74 3.98 15.09 7.36
N VAL A 75 3.75 14.79 6.09
CA VAL A 75 4.35 13.68 5.35
C VAL A 75 5.12 14.24 4.16
N ARG A 76 6.34 13.75 3.97
CA ARG A 76 7.26 14.21 2.93
C ARG A 76 7.52 13.13 1.90
N LEU A 77 7.26 13.44 0.63
CA LEU A 77 7.79 12.73 -0.53
C LEU A 77 9.14 13.33 -0.91
N ALA A 78 10.19 12.52 -0.89
CA ALA A 78 11.53 12.91 -1.33
C ALA A 78 12.02 11.94 -2.41
N CYS A 79 12.37 12.45 -3.59
CA CYS A 79 12.97 11.68 -4.66
C CYS A 79 14.41 12.15 -4.88
N ASN A 80 15.35 11.23 -4.69
CA ASN A 80 16.76 11.49 -4.89
C ASN A 80 17.17 10.96 -6.27
N ASN A 81 17.22 11.85 -7.25
CA ASN A 81 17.75 11.55 -8.58
C ASN A 81 19.10 12.27 -8.75
N THR A 82 20.05 11.65 -9.45
CA THR A 82 21.42 12.16 -9.68
C THR A 82 21.50 13.54 -10.32
N LYS A 83 20.40 14.05 -10.90
CA LYS A 83 20.36 15.35 -11.59
C LYS A 83 19.61 16.45 -10.84
N ARG A 84 18.53 16.14 -10.13
CA ARG A 84 17.68 17.11 -9.38
C ARG A 84 16.90 16.37 -8.29
N GLY A 85 17.04 16.81 -7.04
CA GLY A 85 16.18 16.36 -5.95
C GLY A 85 14.77 16.94 -6.09
N LEU A 86 13.76 16.14 -5.75
CA LEU A 86 12.37 16.57 -5.65
C LEU A 86 11.89 16.33 -4.22
N THR A 87 11.35 17.36 -3.58
CA THR A 87 10.71 17.24 -2.27
C THR A 87 9.35 17.92 -2.31
N MET A 88 8.34 17.25 -1.76
CA MET A 88 7.00 17.79 -1.59
C MET A 88 6.43 17.28 -0.27
N GLU A 89 5.62 18.10 0.38
CA GLU A 89 4.97 17.74 1.65
C GLU A 89 3.46 17.91 1.54
N THR A 90 2.74 17.14 2.35
CA THR A 90 1.30 17.25 2.56
C THR A 90 0.99 16.95 4.03
N THR A 91 -0.23 17.24 4.47
CA THR A 91 -0.69 16.94 5.83
C THR A 91 -1.82 15.92 5.82
N THR A 92 -1.92 15.16 6.90
CA THR A 92 -3.03 14.20 7.07
C THR A 92 -4.34 14.89 7.46
N ASP A 93 -5.43 14.31 7.00
CA ASP A 93 -6.79 14.69 7.37
C ASP A 93 -7.17 14.19 8.78
N LYS A 94 -8.43 14.42 9.18
CA LYS A 94 -8.97 13.99 10.48
C LYS A 94 -8.93 12.48 10.73
N ASN A 95 -8.83 11.68 9.67
CA ASN A 95 -8.75 10.23 9.73
C ASN A 95 -7.31 9.73 9.61
N GLY A 96 -6.32 10.63 9.70
CA GLY A 96 -4.91 10.30 9.53
C GLY A 96 -4.53 9.94 8.09
N TYR A 97 -5.43 10.13 7.12
CA TYR A 97 -5.19 9.83 5.71
C TYR A 97 -4.53 11.01 5.02
N PHE A 98 -3.61 10.75 4.10
CA PHE A 98 -3.08 11.77 3.21
C PHE A 98 -3.13 11.30 1.76
N PHE A 99 -3.31 12.28 0.88
CA PHE A 99 -3.24 12.13 -0.57
C PHE A 99 -2.50 13.31 -1.16
N MET A 100 -1.61 13.08 -2.12
CA MET A 100 -0.90 14.13 -2.82
C MET A 100 -0.60 13.78 -4.27
N LEU A 101 -0.68 14.79 -5.13
CA LEU A 101 -0.31 14.71 -6.54
C LEU A 101 1.12 15.20 -6.69
N ALA A 102 2.04 14.31 -7.08
CA ALA A 102 3.42 14.73 -7.31
C ALA A 102 3.51 15.73 -8.47
N PRO A 103 4.49 16.64 -8.47
CA PRO A 103 4.66 17.58 -9.56
C PRO A 103 4.89 16.86 -10.89
N ASN A 104 4.41 17.42 -12.00
CA ASN A 104 4.42 16.80 -13.33
C ASN A 104 5.82 16.39 -13.85
N LYS A 105 6.89 16.86 -13.20
CA LYS A 105 8.28 16.45 -13.48
C LYS A 105 8.60 15.04 -13.00
N LEU A 106 7.85 14.50 -12.04
CA LEU A 106 7.95 13.11 -11.58
C LEU A 106 6.96 12.24 -12.36
N THR A 107 7.50 11.18 -12.97
CA THR A 107 6.70 10.18 -13.69
C THR A 107 6.87 8.80 -13.07
N SER A 108 5.97 7.88 -13.42
CA SER A 108 5.98 6.47 -13.02
C SER A 108 7.27 5.71 -13.36
N TYR A 109 8.21 6.28 -14.13
CA TYR A 109 9.52 5.66 -14.39
C TYR A 109 10.51 5.91 -13.25
N ALA A 110 10.44 7.07 -12.63
CA ALA A 110 11.40 7.51 -11.62
C ALA A 110 10.92 7.28 -10.18
N PHE A 111 9.74 6.66 -9.98
CA PHE A 111 9.16 6.44 -8.65
C PHE A 111 10.07 5.65 -7.70
N HIS A 112 10.91 4.75 -8.23
CA HIS A 112 11.84 3.93 -7.45
C HIS A 112 12.93 4.77 -6.74
N THR A 113 13.16 6.00 -7.20
CA THR A 113 14.06 6.99 -6.57
C THR A 113 13.40 7.73 -5.40
N CYS A 114 12.09 7.56 -5.23
CA CYS A 114 11.28 8.26 -4.25
C CYS A 114 11.09 7.47 -2.96
N ARG A 115 11.03 8.19 -1.85
CA ARG A 115 10.71 7.68 -0.52
C ARG A 115 9.70 8.62 0.15
N VAL A 116 8.85 8.05 0.99
CA VAL A 116 7.89 8.83 1.79
C VAL A 116 8.13 8.57 3.27
N SER A 117 8.20 9.62 4.07
CA SER A 117 8.29 9.52 5.53
C SER A 117 7.47 10.60 6.24
N PRO A 118 6.91 10.32 7.42
CA PRO A 118 6.41 11.37 8.31
C PRO A 118 7.57 12.22 8.83
N THR A 119 7.40 13.54 8.85
CA THR A 119 8.44 14.49 9.27
C THR A 119 8.03 15.31 10.49
N ASN A 120 6.74 15.61 10.64
CA ASN A 120 6.21 16.35 11.77
C ASN A 120 4.89 15.69 12.22
N PRO A 121 4.67 15.50 13.52
CA PRO A 121 3.47 14.85 14.02
C PRO A 121 2.22 15.76 14.02
N GLY A 122 2.39 17.06 13.77
CA GLY A 122 1.30 18.03 13.72
C GLY A 122 0.80 18.47 15.09
N PRO A 123 -0.15 19.42 15.14
CA PRO A 123 -0.65 20.00 16.39
C PRO A 123 -1.49 19.02 17.21
N ALA A 124 -2.21 18.09 16.56
CA ALA A 124 -3.02 17.10 17.26
C ALA A 124 -2.16 16.19 18.15
N ALA A 125 -0.92 15.91 17.74
CA ALA A 125 0.00 15.09 18.49
C ALA A 125 0.41 15.67 19.85
N ALA A 126 0.40 16.99 20.01
CA ALA A 126 0.74 17.64 21.28
C ALA A 126 -0.25 17.25 22.39
N THR A 127 -1.50 16.95 22.04
CA THR A 127 -2.53 16.52 22.99
C THR A 127 -2.36 15.07 23.45
N VAL A 128 -1.66 14.25 22.67
CA VAL A 128 -1.50 12.80 22.89
C VAL A 128 -0.03 12.36 22.99
N THR A 129 0.88 13.32 23.19
CA THR A 129 2.34 13.14 23.35
C THR A 129 3.05 12.29 22.28
N CYS A 130 2.52 12.22 21.05
CA CYS A 130 3.08 11.41 19.95
C CYS A 130 4.08 12.18 19.08
N THR A 131 5.33 12.29 19.50
CA THR A 131 6.29 13.23 18.88
C THR A 131 7.41 12.59 18.07
N VAL A 132 7.71 11.31 18.26
CA VAL A 132 8.89 10.66 17.67
C VAL A 132 8.49 9.75 16.50
N PRO A 133 9.02 9.92 15.28
CA PRO A 133 8.72 9.01 14.18
C PRO A 133 9.06 7.55 14.50
N SER A 134 8.14 6.63 14.25
CA SER A 134 8.33 5.19 14.43
C SER A 134 9.12 4.58 13.27
N LYS A 135 9.84 3.49 13.55
CA LYS A 135 10.51 2.67 12.53
C LYS A 135 9.54 1.84 11.68
N LEU A 136 8.30 1.67 12.16
CA LEU A 136 7.24 0.93 11.49
C LEU A 136 7.14 1.31 10.00
N ASN A 137 7.11 0.31 9.12
CA ASN A 137 7.01 0.47 7.67
C ASN A 137 8.03 1.47 7.09
N ASN A 138 9.24 1.47 7.63
CA ASN A 138 10.32 2.37 7.23
C ASN A 138 9.96 3.85 7.48
N GLY A 139 9.18 4.18 8.51
CA GLY A 139 8.80 5.57 8.81
C GLY A 139 10.00 6.51 9.01
N THR A 140 11.10 6.03 9.57
CA THR A 140 12.33 6.83 9.78
C THR A 140 13.25 6.89 8.56
N THR A 141 13.33 5.81 7.78
CA THR A 141 14.23 5.70 6.61
C THR A 141 13.56 6.07 5.29
N GLY A 142 12.23 6.16 5.29
CA GLY A 142 11.37 6.39 4.13
C GLY A 142 10.89 5.09 3.48
N ALA A 143 9.58 4.96 3.28
CA ALA A 143 8.97 3.84 2.56
C ALA A 143 9.09 3.99 1.05
N MET A 144 9.27 2.86 0.36
CA MET A 144 9.17 2.79 -1.09
C MET A 144 7.71 2.89 -1.54
N LEU A 145 7.48 3.61 -2.64
CA LEU A 145 6.18 3.69 -3.29
C LEU A 145 5.80 2.34 -3.89
N LYS A 146 4.63 1.81 -3.54
CA LYS A 146 4.09 0.57 -4.10
C LYS A 146 2.96 0.91 -5.10
N PRO A 147 3.06 0.53 -6.38
CA PRO A 147 1.96 0.76 -7.33
C PRO A 147 0.68 0.07 -6.85
N SER A 148 -0.45 0.77 -6.94
CA SER A 148 -1.76 0.26 -6.54
C SER A 148 -2.70 0.17 -7.74
N ARG A 149 -3.16 1.31 -8.28
CA ARG A 149 -4.09 1.37 -9.40
C ARG A 149 -3.87 2.62 -10.25
N SER A 150 -4.47 2.67 -11.43
CA SER A 150 -4.55 3.93 -12.20
C SER A 150 -5.78 4.73 -11.77
N ILE A 151 -5.66 6.04 -11.74
CA ILE A 151 -6.75 6.98 -11.44
C ILE A 151 -6.72 8.13 -12.43
N ASN A 152 -7.89 8.70 -12.73
CA ASN A 152 -8.02 9.90 -13.56
C ASN A 152 -8.45 11.07 -12.66
N ILE A 153 -7.73 12.18 -12.71
CA ILE A 153 -8.03 13.40 -11.95
C ILE A 153 -7.88 14.59 -12.87
N ALA A 154 -8.96 15.36 -13.03
CA ALA A 154 -8.98 16.56 -13.88
C ALA A 154 -8.35 16.32 -15.26
N GLU A 155 -8.83 15.28 -15.95
CA GLU A 155 -8.39 14.86 -17.30
C GLU A 155 -6.95 14.34 -17.40
N HIS A 156 -6.24 14.17 -16.28
CA HIS A 156 -4.89 13.63 -16.25
C HIS A 156 -4.87 12.22 -15.64
N ASP A 157 -4.10 11.33 -16.26
CA ASP A 157 -3.89 9.96 -15.79
C ASP A 157 -2.73 9.86 -14.81
N TYR A 158 -3.03 9.35 -13.62
CA TYR A 158 -2.06 9.08 -12.56
C TYR A 158 -1.96 7.58 -12.30
N VAL A 159 -0.77 7.14 -11.92
CA VAL A 159 -0.61 5.90 -11.16
C VAL A 159 -0.65 6.27 -9.69
N LEU A 160 -1.60 5.68 -8.97
CA LEU A 160 -1.70 5.78 -7.52
C LEU A 160 -0.71 4.81 -6.89
N PHE A 161 0.14 5.33 -6.02
CA PHE A 161 1.06 4.57 -5.20
C PHE A 161 0.64 4.64 -3.75
N SER A 162 0.65 3.49 -3.09
CA SER A 162 0.41 3.40 -1.65
C SER A 162 1.75 3.31 -0.91
N VAL A 163 1.80 3.91 0.29
CA VAL A 163 2.92 3.83 1.23
C VAL A 163 2.40 3.66 2.65
N GLY A 164 3.29 3.25 3.57
CA GLY A 164 2.90 3.08 4.96
C GLY A 164 1.90 1.93 5.15
N PRO A 165 1.12 1.92 6.25
CA PRO A 165 0.88 3.03 7.18
C PRO A 165 2.10 3.42 8.05
N PHE A 166 2.25 4.70 8.36
CA PHE A 166 3.30 5.23 9.24
C PHE A 166 2.78 5.47 10.64
N ALA A 167 3.69 5.68 11.59
CA ALA A 167 3.31 6.08 12.94
C ALA A 167 4.33 6.97 13.64
N PHE A 168 3.86 7.65 14.69
CA PHE A 168 4.68 8.27 15.73
C PHE A 168 4.56 7.46 17.04
N GLU A 169 5.65 7.37 17.78
CA GLU A 169 5.72 6.81 19.12
C GLU A 169 5.19 7.83 20.15
N PRO A 170 4.42 7.38 21.14
CA PRO A 170 3.96 8.20 22.27
C PRO A 170 5.07 8.40 23.31
N ALA A 171 5.05 9.54 24.01
CA ALA A 171 5.81 9.72 25.24
C ALA A 171 4.99 9.21 26.42
N CYS A 172 5.40 8.07 26.98
CA CYS A 172 4.69 7.38 28.05
C CYS A 172 5.34 7.67 29.39
N THR A 173 4.55 8.07 30.38
CA THR A 173 4.95 8.01 31.79
C THR A 173 4.77 6.58 32.24
N HIS A 174 5.88 5.89 32.53
CA HIS A 174 5.85 4.56 33.13
C HIS A 174 5.39 4.61 34.58
#